data_AF-A0A2N2QGT3-F1
#
_entry.id   AF-A0A2N2QGT3-F1
#
_cell.length_a   1.000
_cell.length_b   1.000
_cell.length_c   1.000
_cell.angle_alpha   90.00
_cell.angle_beta   90.00
_cell.angle_gamma   90.00
#
_symmetry.space_group_name_H-M   'P 1'
#
loop_
_entity.id
_entity.type
_entity.pdbx_description
1 polymer ?
#
loop_
_entity_poly.entity_id
_entity_poly.type
_entity_poly.pdbx_seq_one_letter_code
_entity_poly.pdbx_strand_id
1 'polypeptide(L)'
;MVMETTGLIFKYKIDRPLRFEERHGCLKQKERLDVVPTPYLSTVRLNSTYLEMVGKFYEGKGFLTVVMLIITITPLSFLMAIAFQNLFEPVQYDNDFNGWALFGVLALIASPGIALAVWTLLRECFRLTHYPIRLNRKLRKLYAIDPYSLKVIEADWDKMVFVLEKCLHTPMRITQWEILGHVLDEDGQTIRATLPFSIVSAQQDLLKRHWEYMRRYMEDGVEEIFDHTPVCLPIADRRETFRFGYQVTMIDDSYPVWIYIAGILLIPEALGRYLAMQTSDIPRWSKRIEEECQIDPGDPYAIDANDNPPDFWKATAKRRSELVASGVMAR
;
A
#
# COMPACT_ATOMS: atom_id res chain seq x y z
N MET A 1 -10.66 -7.05 -5.68
CA MET A 1 -10.01 -5.80 -5.26
C MET A 1 -9.35 -5.16 -6.47
N VAL A 2 -9.42 -3.83 -6.65
CA VAL A 2 -8.60 -3.12 -7.66
C VAL A 2 -7.58 -2.31 -6.89
N MET A 3 -6.29 -2.55 -7.14
CA MET A 3 -5.23 -1.80 -6.50
C MET A 3 -5.11 -0.40 -7.13
N GLU A 4 -5.11 0.66 -6.31
CA GLU A 4 -4.72 2.00 -6.74
C GLU A 4 -3.21 2.08 -6.93
N THR A 5 -2.77 2.34 -8.15
CA THR A 5 -1.36 2.25 -8.55
C THR A 5 -0.69 3.61 -8.70
N THR A 6 -1.44 4.72 -8.62
CA THR A 6 -0.87 6.07 -8.65
C THR A 6 0.03 6.27 -7.44
N GLY A 7 1.27 6.69 -7.69
CA GLY A 7 2.37 6.77 -6.72
C GLY A 7 3.34 5.59 -6.80
N LEU A 8 2.90 4.42 -7.30
CA LEU A 8 3.76 3.24 -7.46
C LEU A 8 4.14 3.00 -8.93
N ILE A 9 3.18 3.06 -9.85
CA ILE A 9 3.41 2.83 -11.29
C ILE A 9 3.50 4.16 -12.03
N PHE A 10 2.55 5.06 -11.75
CA PHE A 10 2.51 6.40 -12.32
C PHE A 10 2.88 7.44 -11.26
N LYS A 11 3.56 8.52 -11.66
CA LYS A 11 3.88 9.62 -10.74
C LYS A 11 2.63 10.42 -10.41
N TYR A 12 2.57 10.96 -9.20
CA TYR A 12 1.66 12.06 -8.90
C TYR A 12 2.02 13.30 -9.72
N LYS A 13 1.01 14.08 -10.10
CA LYS A 13 1.21 15.38 -10.75
C LYS A 13 1.70 16.39 -9.71
N ILE A 14 2.97 16.78 -9.83
CA ILE A 14 3.65 17.81 -9.04
C ILE A 14 3.92 19.06 -9.88
N ASP A 15 4.58 20.07 -9.32
CA ASP A 15 4.94 21.34 -9.97
C ASP A 15 3.72 22.10 -10.51
N ARG A 16 2.63 22.04 -9.74
CA ARG A 16 1.38 22.74 -10.01
C ARG A 16 0.84 23.36 -8.74
N PRO A 17 0.04 24.44 -8.84
CA PRO A 17 -0.64 24.97 -7.67
C PRO A 17 -1.68 23.98 -7.12
N LEU A 18 -1.99 24.12 -5.83
CA LEU A 18 -3.15 23.49 -5.20
C LEU A 18 -4.44 23.91 -5.93
N ARG A 19 -5.25 22.92 -6.31
CA ARG A 19 -6.59 23.11 -6.87
C ARG A 19 -7.51 23.77 -5.84
N PHE A 20 -8.58 24.40 -6.32
CA PHE A 20 -9.58 25.00 -5.43
C PHE A 20 -10.14 23.99 -4.42
N GLU A 21 -10.46 22.78 -4.86
CA GLU A 21 -10.95 21.69 -4.00
C GLU A 21 -9.90 21.26 -2.96
N GLU A 22 -8.62 21.17 -3.34
CA GLU A 22 -7.52 20.80 -2.44
C GLU A 22 -7.28 21.88 -1.37
N ARG A 23 -7.52 23.16 -1.69
CA ARG A 23 -7.37 24.28 -0.74
C ARG A 23 -8.51 24.33 0.28
N HIS A 24 -9.73 23.95 -0.10
CA HIS A 24 -10.93 24.12 0.74
C HIS A 24 -11.43 22.83 1.39
N GLY A 25 -11.14 21.66 0.79
CA GLY A 25 -11.51 20.33 1.30
C GLY A 25 -10.42 19.67 2.14
N CYS A 26 -9.54 20.46 2.77
CA CYS A 26 -8.39 19.94 3.49
C CYS A 26 -8.77 19.35 4.86
N LEU A 27 -8.09 18.27 5.22
CA LEU A 27 -8.06 17.75 6.58
C LEU A 27 -7.08 18.61 7.38
N LYS A 28 -7.59 19.40 8.33
CA LYS A 28 -6.78 20.34 9.08
C LYS A 28 -6.14 19.68 10.29
N GLN A 29 -4.85 19.89 10.47
CA GLN A 29 -4.07 19.36 11.60
C GLN A 29 -4.63 19.83 12.95
N LYS A 30 -5.05 21.10 13.04
CA LYS A 30 -5.52 21.72 14.29
C LYS A 30 -7.02 21.56 14.55
N GLU A 31 -7.73 20.82 13.69
CA GLU A 31 -9.16 20.58 13.81
C GLU A 31 -9.37 19.11 14.19
N ARG A 32 -9.88 18.86 15.39
CA ARG A 32 -10.17 17.51 15.88
C ARG A 32 -11.53 17.06 15.34
N LEU A 33 -11.56 15.93 14.65
CA LEU A 33 -12.80 15.28 14.23
C LEU A 33 -13.35 14.39 15.35
N ASP A 34 -14.67 14.40 15.51
CA ASP A 34 -15.38 13.54 16.48
C ASP A 34 -15.56 12.11 15.96
N VAL A 35 -14.42 11.43 15.77
CA VAL A 35 -14.36 10.02 15.34
C VAL A 35 -13.32 9.28 16.16
N VAL A 36 -13.47 7.95 16.29
CA VAL A 36 -12.50 7.12 17.03
C VAL A 36 -11.28 6.85 16.16
N PRO A 37 -10.06 7.20 16.58
CA PRO A 37 -8.85 7.00 15.78
C PRO A 37 -8.61 5.51 15.58
N THR A 38 -8.26 5.13 14.35
CA THR A 38 -8.12 3.70 13.98
C THR A 38 -6.88 3.49 13.10
N PRO A 39 -5.97 2.58 13.45
CA PRO A 39 -4.74 2.34 12.70
C PRO A 39 -4.92 1.53 11.41
N TYR A 40 -6.03 0.78 11.25
CA TYR A 40 -6.28 -0.08 10.08
C TYR A 40 -5.11 -0.99 9.68
N LEU A 41 -4.51 -1.68 10.67
CA LEU A 41 -3.37 -2.56 10.45
C LEU A 41 -2.21 -1.88 9.69
N SER A 42 -1.89 -0.63 10.04
CA SER A 42 -0.78 0.11 9.41
C SER A 42 0.43 0.30 10.33
N THR A 43 0.26 0.25 11.65
CA THR A 43 1.30 0.59 12.62
C THR A 43 2.42 -0.45 12.60
N VAL A 44 3.67 -0.01 12.49
CA VAL A 44 4.88 -0.85 12.54
C VAL A 44 5.60 -0.68 13.89
N ARG A 45 5.73 0.56 14.37
CA ARG A 45 6.27 0.91 15.69
C ARG A 45 5.54 2.13 16.25
N LEU A 46 5.31 2.16 17.55
CA LEU A 46 4.72 3.31 18.24
C LEU A 46 5.55 3.63 19.49
N ASN A 47 5.78 4.91 19.75
CA ASN A 47 6.43 5.42 20.96
C ASN A 47 6.14 6.93 21.12
N SER A 48 6.64 7.54 22.19
CA SER A 48 6.44 8.97 22.49
C SER A 48 7.14 9.93 21.51
N THR A 49 8.14 9.44 20.76
CA THR A 49 8.95 10.26 19.83
C THR A 49 8.46 10.17 18.38
N TYR A 50 8.24 8.95 17.89
CA TYR A 50 7.70 8.72 16.55
C TYR A 50 6.65 7.61 16.46
N LEU A 51 5.77 7.74 15.46
CA LEU A 51 4.88 6.71 14.97
C LEU A 51 5.37 6.28 13.59
N GLU A 52 5.66 5.00 13.40
CA GLU A 52 6.01 4.42 12.11
C GLU A 52 4.87 3.54 11.62
N MET A 53 4.45 3.78 10.38
CA MET A 53 3.31 3.11 9.75
C MET A 53 3.57 2.82 8.28
N VAL A 54 2.78 1.93 7.68
CA VAL A 54 2.78 1.68 6.24
C VAL A 54 1.71 2.50 5.52
N GLY A 55 1.99 2.91 4.29
CA GLY A 55 0.99 3.52 3.41
C GLY A 55 0.13 2.49 2.65
N LYS A 56 -0.75 3.00 1.77
CA LYS A 56 -1.75 2.22 1.01
C LYS A 56 -1.26 0.97 0.27
N PHE A 57 0.00 0.96 -0.16
CA PHE A 57 0.52 -0.09 -1.04
C PHE A 57 0.84 -1.39 -0.32
N TYR A 58 0.90 -1.38 1.02
CA TYR A 58 1.26 -2.57 1.78
C TYR A 58 0.18 -3.65 1.71
N GLU A 59 -1.10 -3.27 1.80
CA GLU A 59 -2.23 -4.19 1.78
C GLU A 59 -2.30 -4.96 0.45
N GLY A 60 -2.34 -4.24 -0.67
CA GLY A 60 -2.40 -4.83 -2.01
C GLY A 60 -1.07 -5.35 -2.58
N LYS A 61 0.02 -5.38 -1.78
CA LYS A 61 1.34 -5.83 -2.25
C LYS A 61 1.25 -7.27 -2.77
N GLY A 62 1.66 -7.47 -4.03
CA GLY A 62 1.65 -8.77 -4.71
C GLY A 62 0.47 -8.97 -5.65
N PHE A 63 -0.54 -8.10 -5.60
CA PHE A 63 -1.68 -8.14 -6.50
C PHE A 63 -1.25 -7.98 -7.96
N LEU A 64 -0.39 -6.98 -8.26
CA LEU A 64 0.10 -6.78 -9.63
C LEU A 64 0.97 -7.95 -10.08
N THR A 65 1.71 -8.59 -9.18
CA THR A 65 2.60 -9.71 -9.48
C THR A 65 1.80 -10.87 -10.04
N VAL A 66 0.66 -11.23 -9.45
CA VAL A 66 -0.21 -12.29 -9.98
C VAL A 66 -0.76 -11.91 -11.35
N VAL A 67 -1.34 -10.71 -11.46
CA VAL A 67 -1.95 -10.24 -12.71
C VAL A 67 -0.93 -10.22 -13.85
N MET A 68 0.27 -9.68 -13.60
CA MET A 68 1.33 -9.57 -14.59
C MET A 68 1.96 -10.93 -14.93
N LEU A 69 2.06 -11.85 -13.97
CA LEU A 69 2.48 -13.23 -14.25
C LEU A 69 1.48 -13.94 -15.18
N ILE A 70 0.17 -13.78 -14.96
CA ILE A 70 -0.85 -14.37 -15.85
C ILE A 70 -0.74 -13.76 -17.25
N ILE A 71 -0.63 -12.43 -17.35
CA ILE A 71 -0.48 -11.71 -18.62
C ILE A 71 0.81 -12.08 -19.35
N THR A 72 1.87 -12.48 -18.63
CA THR A 72 3.16 -12.89 -19.22
C THR A 72 3.16 -14.37 -19.61
N ILE A 73 2.75 -15.26 -18.72
CA ILE A 73 2.83 -16.72 -18.89
C ILE A 73 1.84 -17.20 -19.97
N THR A 74 0.63 -16.66 -20.00
CA THR A 74 -0.40 -17.09 -20.96
C THR A 74 0.05 -16.95 -22.42
N PRO A 75 0.43 -15.76 -22.91
CA PRO A 75 0.91 -15.62 -24.29
C PRO A 75 2.21 -16.38 -24.55
N LEU A 76 3.14 -16.44 -23.57
CA LEU A 76 4.37 -17.23 -23.74
C LEU A 76 4.08 -18.72 -23.89
N SER A 77 3.15 -19.27 -23.11
CA SER A 77 2.75 -20.68 -23.23
C SER A 77 2.10 -20.97 -24.58
N PHE A 78 1.29 -20.05 -25.09
CA PHE A 78 0.67 -20.16 -26.41
C PHE A 78 1.71 -20.10 -27.54
N LEU A 79 2.65 -19.15 -27.48
CA LEU A 79 3.76 -19.04 -28.43
C LEU A 79 4.65 -20.28 -28.38
N MET A 80 4.93 -20.81 -27.18
CA MET A 80 5.71 -22.04 -27.01
C MET A 80 5.01 -23.26 -27.60
N ALA A 81 3.69 -23.37 -27.47
CA ALA A 81 2.91 -24.43 -28.10
C ALA A 81 2.98 -24.37 -29.64
N ILE A 82 2.86 -23.17 -30.22
CA ILE A 82 3.01 -22.98 -31.67
C ILE A 82 4.42 -23.34 -32.12
N ALA A 83 5.45 -22.88 -31.41
CA ALA A 83 6.84 -23.22 -31.73
C ALA A 83 7.08 -24.74 -31.66
N PHE A 84 6.55 -25.41 -30.63
CA PHE A 84 6.64 -26.86 -30.48
C PHE A 84 5.97 -27.59 -31.65
N GLN A 85 4.74 -27.20 -32.02
CA GLN A 85 4.05 -27.77 -33.18
C GLN A 85 4.88 -27.62 -34.46
N ASN A 86 5.43 -26.42 -34.72
CA ASN A 86 6.25 -26.18 -35.90
C ASN A 86 7.56 -26.98 -35.95
N LEU A 87 8.12 -27.36 -34.79
CA LEU A 87 9.36 -28.14 -34.70
C LEU A 87 9.14 -29.64 -34.92
N PHE A 88 8.01 -30.20 -34.46
CA PHE A 88 7.77 -31.64 -34.46
C PHE A 88 6.74 -32.10 -35.50
N GLU A 89 5.74 -31.27 -35.79
CA GLU A 89 4.66 -31.54 -36.74
C GLU A 89 4.43 -30.29 -37.60
N PRO A 90 5.38 -29.95 -38.50
CA PRO A 90 5.31 -28.72 -39.27
C PRO A 90 4.03 -28.69 -40.11
N VAL A 91 3.09 -27.84 -39.71
CA VAL A 91 1.85 -27.61 -40.46
C VAL A 91 2.19 -26.81 -41.71
N GLN A 92 2.07 -27.46 -42.87
CA GLN A 92 2.05 -26.77 -44.15
C GLN A 92 0.63 -26.29 -44.41
N TYR A 93 0.42 -24.97 -44.40
CA TYR A 93 -0.84 -24.40 -44.88
C TYR A 93 -0.80 -24.33 -46.41
N ASP A 94 -1.93 -24.52 -47.07
CA ASP A 94 -2.05 -24.51 -48.54
C ASP A 94 -1.68 -23.16 -49.20
N ASN A 95 -1.60 -22.10 -48.40
CA ASN A 95 -1.10 -20.79 -48.80
C ASN A 95 0.33 -20.64 -48.25
N ASP A 96 1.23 -19.91 -48.92
CA ASP A 96 2.67 -19.68 -48.55
C ASP A 96 2.94 -19.16 -47.11
N PHE A 97 1.91 -19.04 -46.29
CA PHE A 97 1.95 -18.73 -44.88
C PHE A 97 2.30 -19.96 -44.03
N ASN A 98 3.58 -20.13 -43.67
CA ASN A 98 4.00 -21.21 -42.78
C ASN A 98 3.77 -20.86 -41.29
N GLY A 99 3.76 -21.87 -40.41
CA GLY A 99 3.50 -21.63 -38.98
C GLY A 99 4.59 -20.80 -38.26
N TRP A 100 5.79 -20.66 -38.82
CA TRP A 100 6.81 -19.71 -38.33
C TRP A 100 6.42 -18.25 -38.60
N ALA A 101 5.78 -17.96 -39.73
CA ALA A 101 5.24 -16.63 -40.02
C ALA A 101 4.11 -16.29 -39.03
N LEU A 102 3.22 -17.24 -38.73
CA LEU A 102 2.18 -17.07 -37.70
C LEU A 102 2.78 -16.79 -36.32
N PHE A 103 3.78 -17.59 -35.91
CA PHE A 103 4.51 -17.38 -34.67
C PHE A 103 5.11 -15.98 -34.59
N GLY A 104 5.80 -15.54 -35.66
CA GLY A 104 6.44 -14.22 -35.71
C GLY A 104 5.43 -13.08 -35.56
N VAL A 105 4.29 -13.15 -36.24
CA VAL A 105 3.22 -12.13 -36.14
C VAL A 105 2.63 -12.09 -34.74
N LEU A 106 2.30 -13.24 -34.15
CA LEU A 106 1.73 -13.29 -32.80
C LEU A 106 2.73 -12.86 -31.73
N ALA A 107 4.00 -13.22 -31.87
CA ALA A 107 5.07 -12.78 -30.99
C ALA A 107 5.25 -11.27 -31.06
N LEU A 108 5.23 -10.69 -32.27
CA LEU A 108 5.31 -9.24 -32.46
C LEU A 108 4.13 -8.52 -31.77
N ILE A 109 2.90 -9.02 -31.95
CA ILE A 109 1.69 -8.46 -31.33
C ILE A 109 1.73 -8.58 -29.81
N ALA A 110 2.18 -9.71 -29.27
CA ALA A 110 2.23 -9.96 -27.82
C ALA A 110 3.37 -9.19 -27.13
N SER A 111 4.45 -8.89 -27.85
CA SER A 111 5.69 -8.33 -27.28
C SER A 111 5.51 -7.04 -26.46
N PRO A 112 4.71 -6.03 -26.86
CA PRO A 112 4.57 -4.81 -26.06
C PRO A 112 3.82 -5.08 -24.75
N GLY A 113 2.83 -5.96 -24.77
CA GLY A 113 2.07 -6.37 -23.58
C GLY A 113 2.94 -7.13 -22.59
N ILE A 114 3.76 -8.07 -23.08
CA ILE A 114 4.73 -8.81 -22.25
C ILE A 114 5.77 -7.84 -21.67
N ALA A 115 6.32 -6.94 -22.48
CA ALA A 115 7.30 -5.96 -22.02
C ALA A 115 6.73 -5.05 -20.91
N LEU A 116 5.50 -4.56 -21.07
CA LEU A 116 4.81 -3.76 -20.05
C LEU A 116 4.52 -4.57 -18.79
N ALA A 117 4.11 -5.83 -18.93
CA ALA A 117 3.83 -6.72 -17.80
C ALA A 117 5.10 -7.02 -17.00
N VAL A 118 6.21 -7.36 -17.68
CA VAL A 118 7.52 -7.57 -17.04
C VAL A 118 8.00 -6.29 -16.36
N TRP A 119 7.90 -5.13 -17.02
CA TRP A 119 8.28 -3.85 -16.41
C TRP A 119 7.47 -3.56 -15.14
N THR A 120 6.15 -3.82 -15.16
CA THR A 120 5.27 -3.63 -14.00
C THR A 120 5.60 -4.62 -12.88
N LEU A 121 5.90 -5.86 -13.23
CA LEU A 121 6.34 -6.89 -12.27
C LEU A 121 7.63 -6.46 -11.58
N LEU A 122 8.62 -5.94 -12.32
CA LEU A 122 9.86 -5.39 -11.76
C LEU A 122 9.66 -4.09 -10.96
N ARG A 123 8.53 -3.40 -11.12
CA ARG A 123 8.17 -2.23 -10.31
C ARG A 123 7.50 -2.62 -9.00
N GLU A 124 6.83 -3.77 -8.93
CA GLU A 124 6.25 -4.25 -7.67
C GLU A 124 7.21 -5.16 -6.90
N CYS A 125 7.83 -6.12 -7.58
CA CYS A 125 8.94 -6.94 -7.09
C CYS A 125 10.25 -6.12 -7.11
N PHE A 126 11.30 -6.60 -6.42
CA PHE A 126 12.64 -5.97 -6.43
C PHE A 126 12.66 -4.50 -6.00
N ARG A 127 11.71 -4.09 -5.16
CA ARG A 127 11.66 -2.77 -4.53
C ARG A 127 11.71 -2.90 -3.03
N LEU A 128 10.77 -2.29 -2.32
CA LEU A 128 10.65 -2.38 -0.87
C LEU A 128 9.48 -3.28 -0.50
N THR A 129 9.63 -4.03 0.59
CA THR A 129 8.56 -4.86 1.16
C THR A 129 7.33 -4.02 1.51
N HIS A 130 7.56 -2.81 2.00
CA HIS A 130 6.57 -1.79 2.31
C HIS A 130 7.19 -0.40 2.17
N TYR A 131 6.37 0.64 2.11
CA TYR A 131 6.82 2.04 2.04
C TYR A 131 6.46 2.73 3.37
N PRO A 132 7.43 2.82 4.30
CA PRO A 132 7.16 3.34 5.64
C PRO A 132 7.01 4.85 5.62
N ILE A 133 6.14 5.32 6.50
CA ILE A 133 5.92 6.72 6.84
C ILE A 133 6.19 6.84 8.33
N ARG A 134 7.13 7.70 8.70
CA ARG A 134 7.51 7.97 10.08
C ARG A 134 7.13 9.41 10.45
N LEU A 135 6.26 9.52 11.43
CA LEU A 135 5.80 10.78 12.01
C LEU A 135 6.59 11.04 13.28
N ASN A 136 7.49 12.03 13.27
CA ASN A 136 8.23 12.44 14.46
C ASN A 136 7.50 13.60 15.14
N ARG A 137 6.86 13.32 16.27
CA ARG A 137 6.05 14.28 17.00
C ARG A 137 6.92 15.38 17.61
N LYS A 138 8.05 15.02 18.23
CA LYS A 138 8.93 15.97 18.94
C LYS A 138 9.49 17.05 18.01
N LEU A 139 9.95 16.65 16.83
CA LEU A 139 10.44 17.57 15.80
C LEU A 139 9.34 18.16 14.92
N ARG A 140 8.10 17.66 15.04
CA ARG A 140 6.98 17.98 14.14
C ARG A 140 7.32 17.76 12.67
N LYS A 141 8.06 16.69 12.40
CA LYS A 141 8.56 16.32 11.09
C LYS A 141 7.98 15.00 10.62
N LEU A 142 7.99 14.85 9.30
CA LEU A 142 7.59 13.66 8.62
C LEU A 142 8.72 13.16 7.73
N TYR A 143 8.94 11.85 7.75
CA TYR A 143 9.80 11.13 6.83
C TYR A 143 8.99 10.07 6.11
N ALA A 144 9.03 10.03 4.78
CA ALA A 144 8.39 9.00 3.99
C ALA A 144 9.33 8.56 2.86
N ILE A 145 9.27 7.30 2.47
CA ILE A 145 9.96 6.84 1.26
C ILE A 145 8.97 6.92 0.10
N ASP A 146 9.31 7.72 -0.92
CA ASP A 146 8.51 7.84 -2.15
C ASP A 146 8.43 6.47 -2.85
N PRO A 147 7.24 5.88 -2.99
CA PRO A 147 7.08 4.59 -3.65
C PRO A 147 7.50 4.61 -5.11
N TYR A 148 7.50 5.77 -5.78
CA TYR A 148 7.90 5.88 -7.18
C TYR A 148 9.43 5.91 -7.32
N SER A 149 10.10 6.86 -6.66
CA SER A 149 11.53 7.15 -6.81
C SER A 149 12.44 6.47 -5.79
N LEU A 150 11.87 5.89 -4.73
CA LEU A 150 12.57 5.30 -3.57
C LEU A 150 13.43 6.31 -2.79
N LYS A 151 13.21 7.61 -3.01
CA LYS A 151 13.89 8.67 -2.27
C LYS A 151 13.12 9.00 -0.99
N VAL A 152 13.87 9.38 0.05
CA VAL A 152 13.26 9.90 1.27
C VAL A 152 12.74 11.32 1.00
N ILE A 153 11.47 11.54 1.35
CA ILE A 153 10.81 12.83 1.41
C ILE A 153 10.75 13.23 2.88
N GLU A 154 11.25 14.43 3.18
CA GLU A 154 11.17 15.07 4.49
C GLU A 154 10.23 16.26 4.39
N ALA A 155 9.33 16.43 5.36
CA ALA A 155 8.38 17.53 5.38
C ALA A 155 8.06 17.98 6.81
N ASP A 156 7.82 19.29 6.96
CA ASP A 156 7.33 19.88 8.22
C ASP A 156 5.82 19.63 8.33
N TRP A 157 5.37 18.95 9.38
CA TRP A 157 3.97 18.56 9.56
C TRP A 157 2.99 19.74 9.50
N ASP A 158 3.37 20.89 10.08
CA ASP A 158 2.54 22.09 10.13
C ASP A 158 2.41 22.82 8.78
N LYS A 159 3.31 22.55 7.82
CA LYS A 159 3.30 23.18 6.48
C LYS A 159 2.65 22.31 5.41
N MET A 160 2.37 21.05 5.72
CA MET A 160 1.73 20.12 4.79
C MET A 160 0.25 20.45 4.62
N VAL A 161 -0.28 20.11 3.44
CA VAL A 161 -1.72 20.17 3.18
C VAL A 161 -2.24 18.76 2.95
N PHE A 162 -3.15 18.32 3.81
CA PHE A 162 -3.77 17.00 3.72
C PHE A 162 -5.14 17.10 3.05
N VAL A 163 -5.42 16.22 2.09
CA VAL A 163 -6.67 16.24 1.31
C VAL A 163 -7.24 14.84 1.18
N LEU A 164 -8.58 14.76 1.11
CA LEU A 164 -9.29 13.56 0.71
C LEU A 164 -9.45 13.58 -0.81
N GLU A 165 -8.68 12.75 -1.50
CA GLU A 165 -8.72 12.65 -2.97
C GLU A 165 -9.57 11.45 -3.40
N LYS A 166 -10.30 11.59 -4.51
CA LYS A 166 -11.01 10.49 -5.14
C LYS A 166 -10.07 9.67 -6.03
N CYS A 167 -10.01 8.37 -5.80
CA CYS A 167 -9.43 7.39 -6.70
C CYS A 167 -10.54 6.79 -7.57
N LEU A 168 -10.45 6.97 -8.89
CA LEU A 168 -11.42 6.39 -9.83
C LEU A 168 -10.83 5.17 -10.54
N HIS A 169 -11.29 3.98 -10.16
CA HIS A 169 -10.91 2.74 -10.83
C HIS A 169 -11.77 2.51 -12.08
N THR A 170 -11.28 2.97 -13.21
CA THR A 170 -11.85 2.68 -14.54
C THR A 170 -11.28 1.34 -15.03
N PRO A 171 -12.09 0.38 -15.54
CA PRO A 171 -13.47 0.49 -16.02
C PRO A 171 -14.57 0.15 -15.01
N MET A 172 -14.24 -0.34 -13.81
CA MET A 172 -15.24 -0.84 -12.85
C MET A 172 -16.10 0.25 -12.19
N ARG A 173 -15.78 1.55 -12.41
CA ARG A 173 -16.49 2.71 -11.82
C ARG A 173 -16.59 2.68 -10.30
N ILE A 174 -15.67 1.98 -9.64
CA ILE A 174 -15.59 1.98 -8.18
C ILE A 174 -14.92 3.28 -7.77
N THR A 175 -15.63 4.08 -6.97
CA THR A 175 -15.08 5.30 -6.37
C THR A 175 -14.52 4.93 -5.00
N GLN A 176 -13.21 5.09 -4.86
CA GLN A 176 -12.55 5.01 -3.57
C GLN A 176 -11.96 6.38 -3.24
N TRP A 177 -11.56 6.53 -1.99
CA TRP A 177 -10.97 7.73 -1.44
C TRP A 177 -9.64 7.37 -0.79
N GLU A 178 -8.72 8.33 -0.79
CA GLU A 178 -7.45 8.23 -0.09
C GLU A 178 -7.08 9.57 0.56
N ILE A 179 -6.21 9.53 1.56
CA ILE A 179 -5.59 10.72 2.14
C ILE A 179 -4.25 10.95 1.48
N LEU A 180 -4.13 12.10 0.82
CA LEU A 180 -2.88 12.59 0.28
C LEU A 180 -2.36 13.73 1.15
N GLY A 181 -1.07 13.71 1.47
CA GLY A 181 -0.37 14.86 2.04
C GLY A 181 0.51 15.50 0.97
N HIS A 182 0.25 16.77 0.69
CA HIS A 182 1.03 17.59 -0.21
C HIS A 182 2.11 18.34 0.58
N VAL A 183 3.34 18.21 0.11
CA VAL A 183 4.47 19.05 0.52
C VAL A 183 4.52 20.22 -0.44
N LEU A 184 4.41 21.42 0.11
CA LEU A 184 4.39 22.66 -0.66
C LEU A 184 5.82 23.21 -0.84
N ASP A 185 6.00 23.99 -1.89
CA ASP A 185 7.19 24.79 -2.11
C ASP A 185 7.20 26.04 -1.22
N GLU A 186 8.26 26.84 -1.27
CA GLU A 186 8.43 28.06 -0.46
C GLU A 186 7.32 29.10 -0.71
N ASP A 187 6.69 29.05 -1.89
CA ASP A 187 5.55 29.90 -2.26
C ASP A 187 4.24 29.56 -1.51
N GLY A 188 4.20 28.44 -0.80
CA GLY A 188 3.04 27.95 -0.07
C GLY A 188 1.85 27.56 -0.96
N GLN A 189 2.06 27.36 -2.26
CA GLN A 189 1.00 27.05 -3.22
C GLN A 189 1.34 25.91 -4.16
N THR A 190 2.60 25.78 -4.55
CA THR A 190 3.05 24.79 -5.53
C THR A 190 3.35 23.46 -4.85
N ILE A 191 2.79 22.38 -5.38
CA ILE A 191 2.99 21.03 -4.84
C ILE A 191 4.35 20.49 -5.32
N ARG A 192 5.29 20.33 -4.39
CA ARG A 192 6.61 19.75 -4.66
C ARG A 192 6.61 18.22 -4.55
N ALA A 193 5.85 17.69 -3.59
CA ALA A 193 5.72 16.25 -3.42
C ALA A 193 4.32 15.88 -2.91
N THR A 194 3.89 14.66 -3.22
CA THR A 194 2.61 14.10 -2.77
C THR A 194 2.87 12.73 -2.17
N LEU A 195 2.37 12.52 -0.96
CA LEU A 195 2.55 11.30 -0.18
C LEU A 195 1.19 10.64 0.09
N PRO A 196 1.00 9.35 -0.22
CA PRO A 196 -0.21 8.61 0.13
C PRO A 196 -0.11 8.06 1.56
N PHE A 197 -0.97 8.52 2.46
CA PHE A 197 -0.90 8.20 3.89
C PHE A 197 -1.76 7.04 4.33
N SER A 198 -2.98 6.97 3.80
CA SER A 198 -4.02 6.13 4.37
C SER A 198 -4.19 4.82 3.60
N ILE A 199 -4.97 3.93 4.18
CA ILE A 199 -5.73 2.93 3.41
C ILE A 199 -6.55 3.59 2.30
N VAL A 200 -6.98 2.80 1.32
CA VAL A 200 -7.92 3.25 0.28
C VAL A 200 -9.30 2.69 0.62
N SER A 201 -10.34 3.52 0.64
CA SER A 201 -11.68 3.06 1.03
C SER A 201 -12.78 3.78 0.28
N ALA A 202 -13.87 3.07 -0.01
CA ALA A 202 -15.10 3.68 -0.50
C ALA A 202 -15.78 4.56 0.57
N GLN A 203 -15.52 4.30 1.85
CA GLN A 203 -16.09 5.01 2.99
C GLN A 203 -15.11 6.08 3.50
N GLN A 204 -15.42 7.35 3.25
CA GLN A 204 -14.61 8.47 3.76
C GLN A 204 -14.47 8.46 5.29
N ASP A 205 -15.45 7.93 6.00
CA ASP A 205 -15.44 7.89 7.47
C ASP A 205 -14.29 7.03 8.01
N LEU A 206 -13.92 5.96 7.30
CA LEU A 206 -12.77 5.15 7.64
C LEU A 206 -11.46 5.93 7.47
N LEU A 207 -11.37 6.74 6.41
CA LEU A 207 -10.22 7.62 6.19
C LEU A 207 -10.12 8.69 7.27
N LYS A 208 -11.23 9.34 7.65
CA LYS A 208 -11.25 10.35 8.72
C LYS A 208 -10.76 9.79 10.07
N ARG A 209 -11.01 8.51 10.35
CA ARG A 209 -10.50 7.84 11.56
C ARG A 209 -9.03 7.55 11.50
N HIS A 210 -8.56 7.16 10.33
CA HIS A 210 -7.14 6.98 10.11
C HIS A 210 -6.39 8.31 10.16
N TRP A 211 -7.01 9.37 9.64
CA TRP A 211 -6.53 10.74 9.81
C TRP A 211 -6.41 11.11 11.29
N GLU A 212 -7.47 10.91 12.09
CA GLU A 212 -7.41 11.19 13.53
C GLU A 212 -6.36 10.36 14.25
N TYR A 213 -6.05 9.14 13.79
CA TYR A 213 -4.94 8.35 14.34
C TYR A 213 -3.59 9.05 14.15
N MET A 214 -3.30 9.57 12.96
CA MET A 214 -2.07 10.33 12.70
C MET A 214 -2.09 11.71 13.35
N ARG A 215 -3.21 12.43 13.27
CA ARG A 215 -3.38 13.78 13.79
C ARG A 215 -3.26 13.83 15.31
N ARG A 216 -3.97 12.95 16.02
CA ARG A 216 -3.91 12.91 17.50
C ARG A 216 -2.51 12.56 17.98
N TYR A 217 -1.83 11.64 17.31
CA TYR A 217 -0.43 11.37 17.61
C TYR A 217 0.45 12.63 17.51
N MET A 218 0.34 13.37 16.40
CA MET A 218 1.17 14.55 16.13
C MET A 218 0.80 15.78 16.96
N GLU A 219 -0.48 15.96 17.29
CA GLU A 219 -0.98 17.16 17.97
C GLU A 219 -1.17 16.96 19.47
N ASP A 220 -1.85 15.88 19.86
CA ASP A 220 -2.34 15.71 21.21
C ASP A 220 -1.39 14.81 22.03
N GLY A 221 -0.87 13.74 21.43
CA GLY A 221 0.11 12.84 22.04
C GLY A 221 -0.09 11.37 21.72
N VAL A 222 0.86 10.55 22.18
CA VAL A 222 0.82 9.10 22.02
C VAL A 222 -0.30 8.49 22.85
N GLU A 223 -0.63 9.12 23.98
CA GLU A 223 -1.68 8.74 24.91
C GLU A 223 -3.05 8.62 24.23
N GLU A 224 -3.33 9.51 23.29
CA GLU A 224 -4.62 9.54 22.57
C GLU A 224 -4.78 8.42 21.56
N ILE A 225 -3.73 7.66 21.24
CA ILE A 225 -3.76 6.59 20.23
C ILE A 225 -3.23 5.24 20.72
N PHE A 226 -2.58 5.21 21.88
CA PHE A 226 -1.97 4.01 22.44
C PHE A 226 -2.99 2.89 22.64
N ASP A 227 -4.09 3.19 23.34
CA ASP A 227 -5.19 2.24 23.58
C ASP A 227 -5.95 1.84 22.30
N HIS A 228 -5.70 2.53 21.20
CA HIS A 228 -6.30 2.27 19.90
C HIS A 228 -5.38 1.47 18.97
N THR A 229 -4.17 1.12 19.43
CA THR A 229 -3.16 0.37 18.69
C THR A 229 -3.04 -1.05 19.26
N PRO A 230 -3.89 -2.00 18.82
CA PRO A 230 -3.92 -3.34 19.41
C PRO A 230 -2.70 -4.21 19.04
N VAL A 231 -2.05 -3.91 17.91
CA VAL A 231 -0.93 -4.68 17.37
C VAL A 231 -0.01 -3.79 16.52
N CYS A 232 1.25 -4.20 16.40
CA CYS A 232 2.23 -3.66 15.47
C CYS A 232 2.60 -4.70 14.41
N LEU A 233 2.67 -4.28 13.14
CA LEU A 233 3.00 -5.14 12.01
C LEU A 233 4.41 -5.74 12.17
N PRO A 234 4.55 -7.07 12.08
CA PRO A 234 5.82 -7.78 12.25
C PRO A 234 6.76 -7.72 11.03
N ILE A 235 6.92 -6.53 10.44
CA ILE A 235 7.60 -6.32 9.15
C ILE A 235 8.80 -5.36 9.22
N ALA A 236 9.09 -4.84 10.40
CA ALA A 236 10.07 -3.77 10.57
C ALA A 236 11.50 -4.22 10.22
N ASP A 237 11.88 -5.42 10.70
CA ASP A 237 13.23 -5.97 10.53
C ASP A 237 13.23 -7.34 9.84
N ARG A 238 12.06 -7.79 9.38
CA ARG A 238 11.87 -9.10 8.73
C ARG A 238 10.80 -9.06 7.65
N ARG A 239 10.88 -10.01 6.71
CA ARG A 239 9.83 -10.27 5.73
C ARG A 239 8.69 -11.05 6.37
N GLU A 240 7.50 -10.91 5.81
CA GLU A 240 6.36 -11.72 6.21
C GLU A 240 6.59 -13.21 5.96
N THR A 241 6.00 -14.04 6.82
CA THR A 241 5.81 -15.45 6.50
C THR A 241 4.66 -15.60 5.50
N PHE A 242 4.67 -16.68 4.72
CA PHE A 242 3.56 -16.97 3.79
C PHE A 242 2.20 -16.98 4.49
N ARG A 243 2.12 -17.61 5.67
CA ARG A 243 0.88 -17.68 6.46
C ARG A 243 0.39 -16.29 6.88
N PHE A 244 1.29 -15.43 7.35
CA PHE A 244 0.93 -14.06 7.74
C PHE A 244 0.42 -13.26 6.54
N GLY A 245 1.13 -13.31 5.40
CA GLY A 245 0.72 -12.62 4.17
C GLY A 245 -0.62 -13.11 3.63
N TYR A 246 -0.88 -14.42 3.69
CA TYR A 246 -2.19 -14.99 3.34
C TYR A 246 -3.31 -14.46 4.24
N GLN A 247 -3.06 -14.32 5.54
CA GLN A 247 -4.04 -13.75 6.48
C GLN A 247 -4.27 -12.25 6.26
N VAL A 248 -3.25 -11.49 5.85
CA VAL A 248 -3.39 -10.10 5.41
C VAL A 248 -4.33 -10.01 4.19
N THR A 249 -4.19 -10.89 3.19
CA THR A 249 -5.07 -10.88 2.01
C THR A 249 -6.53 -11.21 2.33
N MET A 250 -6.82 -11.81 3.49
CA MET A 250 -8.17 -12.16 3.92
C MET A 250 -8.84 -11.10 4.82
N ILE A 251 -8.15 -9.99 5.11
CA ILE A 251 -8.59 -9.07 6.18
C ILE A 251 -9.88 -8.31 5.85
N ASP A 252 -10.23 -8.18 4.57
CA ASP A 252 -11.42 -7.47 4.09
C ASP A 252 -12.65 -8.37 3.87
N ASP A 253 -12.53 -9.69 4.02
CA ASP A 253 -13.63 -10.62 3.75
C ASP A 253 -14.58 -10.74 4.94
N SER A 254 -15.60 -9.88 4.96
CA SER A 254 -16.60 -9.77 6.04
C SER A 254 -17.64 -10.91 6.13
N TYR A 255 -17.58 -11.94 5.26
CA TYR A 255 -18.65 -12.95 5.17
C TYR A 255 -18.19 -14.39 5.44
N PRO A 256 -18.72 -15.07 6.48
CA PRO A 256 -18.21 -16.36 6.95
C PRO A 256 -18.33 -17.53 5.97
N VAL A 257 -19.33 -17.53 5.06
CA VAL A 257 -19.44 -18.58 4.02
C VAL A 257 -18.48 -18.33 2.86
N TRP A 258 -18.17 -17.05 2.60
CA TRP A 258 -17.25 -16.66 1.54
C TRP A 258 -15.81 -16.92 1.93
N ILE A 259 -15.44 -16.90 3.22
CA ILE A 259 -14.09 -17.22 3.70
C ILE A 259 -13.55 -18.56 3.15
N TYR A 260 -14.39 -19.59 3.02
CA TYR A 260 -13.95 -20.90 2.52
C TYR A 260 -13.75 -20.92 1.00
N ILE A 261 -14.61 -20.23 0.23
CA ILE A 261 -14.52 -20.16 -1.24
C ILE A 261 -13.47 -19.12 -1.66
N ALA A 262 -13.54 -17.91 -1.10
CA ALA A 262 -12.57 -16.85 -1.28
C ALA A 262 -11.17 -17.28 -0.80
N GLY A 263 -11.08 -18.04 0.30
CA GLY A 263 -9.79 -18.52 0.81
C GLY A 263 -8.97 -19.29 -0.24
N ILE A 264 -9.59 -20.15 -1.05
CA ILE A 264 -8.89 -20.86 -2.14
C ILE A 264 -8.57 -19.90 -3.29
N LEU A 265 -9.51 -19.02 -3.64
CA LEU A 265 -9.33 -18.06 -4.74
C LEU A 265 -8.27 -16.98 -4.44
N LEU A 266 -7.95 -16.74 -3.17
CA LEU A 266 -6.92 -15.80 -2.72
C LEU A 266 -5.51 -16.45 -2.63
N ILE A 267 -5.38 -17.77 -2.78
CA ILE A 267 -4.06 -18.43 -2.78
C ILE A 267 -3.12 -17.85 -3.85
N PRO A 268 -3.55 -17.61 -5.10
CA PRO A 268 -2.70 -16.95 -6.10
C PRO A 268 -2.21 -15.58 -5.61
N GLU A 269 -3.09 -14.76 -5.03
CA GLU A 269 -2.73 -13.44 -4.48
C GLU A 269 -1.70 -13.55 -3.36
N ALA A 270 -1.87 -14.48 -2.43
CA ALA A 270 -0.91 -14.71 -1.37
C ALA A 270 0.44 -15.26 -1.88
N LEU A 271 0.43 -16.08 -2.95
CA LEU A 271 1.67 -16.49 -3.62
C LEU A 271 2.36 -15.29 -4.28
N GLY A 272 1.60 -14.43 -4.97
CA GLY A 272 2.11 -13.18 -5.54
C GLY A 272 2.71 -12.26 -4.48
N ARG A 273 2.02 -12.08 -3.35
CA ARG A 273 2.51 -11.35 -2.18
C ARG A 273 3.79 -11.94 -1.65
N TYR A 274 3.83 -13.25 -1.46
CA TYR A 274 5.02 -13.93 -0.97
C TYR A 274 6.21 -13.71 -1.90
N LEU A 275 6.03 -13.89 -3.21
CA LEU A 275 7.07 -13.62 -4.22
C LEU A 275 7.52 -12.15 -4.18
N ALA A 276 6.59 -11.21 -4.16
CA ALA A 276 6.89 -9.78 -4.13
C ALA A 276 7.63 -9.37 -2.84
N MET A 277 7.29 -9.97 -1.70
CA MET A 277 7.97 -9.75 -0.42
C MET A 277 9.38 -10.35 -0.41
N GLN A 278 9.56 -11.59 -0.89
CA GLN A 278 10.87 -12.26 -0.90
C GLN A 278 11.87 -11.60 -1.85
N THR A 279 11.39 -11.06 -2.98
CA THR A 279 12.23 -10.38 -3.95
C THR A 279 12.52 -8.91 -3.60
N SER A 280 11.80 -8.32 -2.64
CA SER A 280 11.98 -6.93 -2.22
C SER A 280 12.88 -6.80 -1.00
N ASP A 281 13.49 -5.62 -0.85
CA ASP A 281 14.31 -5.24 0.29
C ASP A 281 13.46 -4.68 1.44
N ILE A 282 13.95 -4.86 2.66
CA ILE A 282 13.33 -4.26 3.85
C ILE A 282 13.78 -2.80 3.91
N PRO A 283 12.85 -1.82 4.02
CA PRO A 283 13.20 -0.41 4.06
C PRO A 283 14.03 -0.08 5.30
N ARG A 284 15.00 0.83 5.14
CA ARG A 284 15.85 1.32 6.23
C ARG A 284 15.98 2.83 6.15
N TRP A 285 15.95 3.49 7.31
CA TRP A 285 16.20 4.91 7.37
C TRP A 285 17.71 5.19 7.41
N SER A 286 18.07 6.40 7.00
CA SER A 286 19.44 6.87 7.12
C SER A 286 19.79 7.09 8.59
N LYS A 287 21.08 7.00 8.92
CA LYS A 287 21.57 7.21 10.29
C LYS A 287 21.09 8.54 10.90
N ARG A 288 21.03 9.60 10.10
CA ARG A 288 20.51 10.92 10.51
C ARG A 288 19.08 10.85 11.02
N ILE A 289 18.19 10.16 10.30
CA ILE A 289 16.77 10.04 10.67
C ILE A 289 16.63 9.16 11.91
N GLU A 290 17.43 8.11 12.05
CA GLU A 290 17.45 7.30 13.26
C GLU A 290 17.96 8.09 14.48
N GLU A 291 18.96 8.95 14.31
CA GLU A 291 19.45 9.86 15.36
C GLU A 291 18.39 10.91 15.75
N GLU A 292 17.62 11.43 14.79
CA GLU A 292 16.49 12.34 15.05
C GLU A 292 15.29 11.63 15.72
N CYS A 293 15.20 10.31 15.61
CA CYS A 293 14.09 9.48 16.10
C CYS A 293 14.49 8.57 17.27
N GLN A 294 15.48 8.97 18.08
CA GLN A 294 15.89 8.21 19.25
C GLN A 294 14.74 8.11 20.27
N ILE A 295 14.52 6.90 20.78
CA ILE A 295 13.52 6.61 21.81
C ILE A 295 14.15 6.83 23.17
N ASP A 296 13.43 7.50 24.06
CA ASP A 296 13.91 7.71 25.42
C ASP A 296 13.99 6.37 26.17
N PRO A 297 15.08 6.08 26.89
CA PRO A 297 15.18 4.85 27.67
C PRO A 297 14.02 4.72 28.67
N GLY A 298 13.26 3.63 28.56
CA GLY A 298 12.11 3.37 29.45
C GLY A 298 10.80 4.07 29.05
N ASP A 299 10.69 4.56 27.80
CA ASP A 299 9.43 5.07 27.26
C ASP A 299 8.29 4.03 27.42
N PRO A 300 7.24 4.31 28.22
CA PRO A 300 6.18 3.36 28.51
C PRO A 300 5.30 3.06 27.30
N TYR A 301 5.36 3.90 26.26
CA TYR A 301 4.57 3.74 25.05
C TYR A 301 5.36 3.08 23.90
N ALA A 302 6.63 2.73 24.13
CA ALA A 302 7.45 2.07 23.13
C ALA A 302 6.98 0.62 22.94
N ILE A 303 6.21 0.41 21.87
CA ILE A 303 5.73 -0.90 21.44
C ILE A 303 6.13 -1.19 20.00
N ASP A 304 6.48 -2.46 19.76
CA ASP A 304 6.72 -2.98 18.43
C ASP A 304 6.11 -4.39 18.26
N ALA A 305 6.55 -5.10 17.21
CA ALA A 305 6.03 -6.41 16.90
C ALA A 305 6.28 -7.49 17.98
N ASN A 306 7.24 -7.29 18.89
CA ASN A 306 7.57 -8.19 19.99
C ASN A 306 6.59 -8.07 21.16
N ASP A 307 5.95 -6.90 21.31
CA ASP A 307 4.94 -6.63 22.34
C ASP A 307 3.54 -7.09 21.93
N ASN A 308 3.41 -7.65 20.72
CA ASN A 308 2.14 -8.16 20.23
C ASN A 308 1.59 -9.29 21.12
N PRO A 309 0.25 -9.36 21.28
CA PRO A 309 -0.38 -10.50 21.93
C PRO A 309 -0.09 -11.81 21.18
N PRO A 310 -0.08 -12.97 21.87
CA PRO A 310 0.22 -14.27 21.25
C PRO A 310 -0.69 -14.61 20.06
N ASP A 311 -1.93 -14.15 20.09
CA ASP A 311 -2.89 -14.28 18.99
C ASP A 311 -3.17 -12.91 18.35
N PHE A 312 -2.27 -12.53 17.44
CA PHE A 312 -2.30 -11.29 16.68
C PHE A 312 -3.67 -11.03 16.03
N TRP A 313 -4.22 -12.04 15.34
CA TRP A 313 -5.44 -11.88 14.55
C TRP A 313 -6.69 -11.79 15.42
N LYS A 314 -6.71 -12.48 16.56
CA LYS A 314 -7.80 -12.34 17.53
C LYS A 314 -7.82 -10.95 18.16
N ALA A 315 -6.67 -10.35 18.43
CA ALA A 315 -6.58 -8.99 18.94
C ALA A 315 -7.12 -7.96 17.92
N THR A 316 -6.72 -8.09 16.65
CA THR A 316 -7.25 -7.22 15.58
C THR A 316 -8.75 -7.41 15.37
N ALA A 317 -9.23 -8.66 15.40
CA ALA A 317 -10.66 -8.96 15.23
C ALA A 317 -11.50 -8.42 16.39
N LYS A 318 -11.05 -8.60 17.64
CA LYS A 318 -11.70 -8.06 18.83
C LYS A 318 -11.86 -6.54 18.71
N ARG A 319 -10.78 -5.83 18.35
CA ARG A 319 -10.82 -4.37 18.19
C ARG A 319 -11.79 -3.94 17.10
N ARG A 320 -11.80 -4.64 15.96
CA ARG A 320 -12.77 -4.39 14.89
C ARG A 320 -14.21 -4.60 15.39
N SER A 321 -14.47 -5.68 16.12
CA SER A 321 -15.80 -5.96 16.69
C SER A 321 -16.25 -4.89 17.69
N GLU A 322 -15.34 -4.38 18.54
CA GLU A 322 -15.64 -3.27 19.45
C GLU A 322 -16.05 -2.00 18.70
N LEU A 323 -15.31 -1.65 17.63
CA LEU A 323 -15.64 -0.49 16.79
C LEU A 323 -16.99 -0.68 16.06
N VAL A 324 -17.30 -1.90 15.61
CA VAL A 324 -18.62 -2.20 15.01
C VAL A 324 -19.73 -2.10 16.06
N ALA A 325 -19.51 -2.67 17.26
CA ALA A 325 -20.48 -2.68 18.34
C ALA A 325 -20.79 -1.28 18.88
N SER A 326 -19.82 -0.37 18.88
CA SER A 326 -20.02 1.03 19.28
C SER A 326 -20.71 1.88 18.21
N GLY A 327 -21.19 1.28 17.11
CA GLY A 327 -21.79 2.01 15.97
C GLY A 327 -20.79 2.85 15.20
N VAL A 328 -19.50 2.70 15.51
CA VAL A 328 -18.42 3.46 14.92
C VAL A 328 -18.16 2.84 13.54
N MET A 329 -17.87 1.56 13.39
CA MET A 329 -17.68 0.95 12.06
C MET A 329 -18.99 0.33 11.54
N ALA A 330 -19.30 0.50 10.25
CA ALA A 330 -20.41 -0.22 9.63
C ALA A 330 -20.12 -1.74 9.63
N ARG A 331 -21.16 -2.56 9.77
CA ARG A 331 -21.07 -4.03 9.77
C ARG A 331 -20.58 -4.59 8.46
#